data_AF-A0A382Q154-F1
#
_entry.id   AF-A0A382Q154-F1
#
_cell.length_a   1.000
_cell.length_b   1.000
_cell.length_c   1.000
_cell.angle_alpha   90.00
_cell.angle_beta   90.00
_cell.angle_gamma   90.00
#
_symmetry.space_group_name_H-M   'P 1'
#
loop_
_entity.id
_entity.type
_entity.pdbx_description
1 polymer ?
#
loop_
_entity_poly.entity_id
_entity_poly.type
_entity_poly.pdbx_seq_one_letter_code
_entity_poly.pdbx_strand_id
1 'polypeptide(L)' 'MSKNEILRKKLDGNSIIKVGGAFDAMSAKLVENSGFDAVW' A
#
# COMPACT_ATOMS: atom_id res chain seq x y z
N MET A 1 -6.95 -13.69 -1.57
CA MET A 1 -6.61 -12.71 -2.62
C MET A 1 -5.12 -12.51 -2.61
N SER A 2 -4.52 -12.52 -3.79
CA SER A 2 -3.13 -12.12 -4.00
C SER A 2 -2.98 -10.61 -3.78
N LYS A 3 -1.80 -10.16 -3.34
CA LYS A 3 -1.48 -8.74 -3.16
C LYS A 3 -1.72 -7.95 -4.46
N ASN A 4 -1.46 -8.58 -5.60
CA ASN A 4 -1.67 -8.00 -6.94
C ASN A 4 -3.15 -7.71 -7.22
N GLU A 5 -4.05 -8.57 -6.74
CA GLU A 5 -5.50 -8.39 -6.91
C GLU A 5 -6.02 -7.25 -6.03
N ILE A 6 -5.49 -7.13 -4.80
CA ILE A 6 -5.83 -6.04 -3.87
C ILE A 6 -5.38 -4.69 -4.46
N LEU A 7 -4.16 -4.62 -5.00
CA LEU A 7 -3.65 -3.41 -5.64
C LEU A 7 -4.49 -3.04 -6.87
N ARG A 8 -4.83 -4.01 -7.72
CA ARG A 8 -5.69 -3.78 -8.89
C ARG A 8 -7.06 -3.23 -8.49
N LYS A 9 -7.70 -3.79 -7.44
CA LYS A 9 -8.98 -3.28 -6.93
C LYS A 9 -8.88 -1.86 -6.38
N LYS A 10 -7.79 -1.55 -5.68
CA LYS A 10 -7.55 -0.18 -5.19
C LYS A 10 -7.31 0.81 -6.33
N LEU A 11 -6.61 0.40 -7.39
CA LEU A 11 -6.38 1.22 -8.58
C LEU A 11 -7.65 1.47 -9.40
N ASP A 12 -8.53 0.46 -9.48
CA ASP A 12 -9.80 0.57 -10.19
C ASP A 12 -10.83 1.41 -9.40
N GLY A 13 -10.81 1.30 -8.06
CA GLY A 13 -11.76 1.98 -7.18
C GLY A 13 -11.37 3.40 -6.73
N ASN A 14 -10.08 3.74 -6.66
CA ASN A 14 -9.61 5.06 -6.21
C ASN A 14 -8.93 5.84 -7.34
N SER A 15 -9.24 7.13 -7.44
CA SER A 15 -8.61 8.02 -8.41
C SER A 15 -7.11 8.28 -8.15
N ILE A 16 -6.64 8.11 -6.91
CA ILE A 16 -5.24 8.30 -6.50
C ILE A 16 -4.89 7.28 -5.41
N ILE A 17 -3.73 6.63 -5.54
CA ILE A 17 -3.23 5.66 -4.56
C ILE A 17 -2.13 6.31 -3.73
N LYS A 18 -2.20 6.17 -2.40
CA LYS A 18 -1.16 6.66 -1.49
C LYS A 18 -0.12 5.59 -1.23
N VAL A 19 1.10 5.81 -1.71
CA VAL A 19 2.23 4.89 -1.53
C VAL A 19 3.25 5.49 -0.56
N GLY A 20 3.61 4.75 0.49
CA GLY A 20 4.60 5.19 1.49
C GLY A 20 5.93 4.47 1.31
N GLY A 21 7.04 5.21 1.31
CA GLY A 21 8.37 4.62 1.22
C GLY A 21 8.81 3.97 2.52
N ALA A 22 9.44 2.79 2.46
CA ALA A 22 10.01 2.12 3.62
C ALA A 22 11.37 1.48 3.30
N PHE A 23 12.37 1.76 4.15
CA PHE A 23 13.71 1.20 3.99
C PHE A 23 13.87 -0.18 4.65
N ASP A 24 13.07 -0.50 5.66
CA ASP A 24 13.12 -1.74 6.42
C ASP A 24 11.70 -2.28 6.74
N ALA A 25 11.64 -3.50 7.28
CA ALA A 25 10.37 -4.18 7.57
C ALA A 25 9.52 -3.50 8.66
N MET A 26 10.15 -2.88 9.66
CA MET A 26 9.47 -2.13 10.72
C MET A 26 8.88 -0.83 10.17
N SER A 27 9.64 -0.12 9.33
CA SER A 27 9.16 1.04 8.58
C SER A 27 7.99 0.67 7.66
N ALA A 28 8.04 -0.47 6.97
CA ALA A 28 6.94 -0.95 6.13
C ALA A 28 5.68 -1.25 6.95
N LYS A 29 5.84 -1.81 8.15
CA LYS A 29 4.71 -2.07 9.07
C LYS A 29 4.08 -0.78 9.58
N LEU A 30 4.89 0.26 9.80
CA LEU A 30 4.38 1.58 10.17
C LEU A 30 3.59 2.21 9.02
N VAL A 31 4.05 2.09 7.78
CA VAL A 31 3.33 2.56 6.58
C VAL A 31 1.97 1.86 6.44
N GLU A 32 1.93 0.54 6.67
CA GLU A 32 0.68 -0.23 6.69
C GLU A 32 -0.29 0.27 7.78
N ASN A 33 0.21 0.46 9.01
CA ASN A 33 -0.61 0.94 10.13
C ASN A 33 -1.07 2.39 9.96
N SER A 34 -0.33 3.20 9.21
CA SER A 34 -0.64 4.62 8.94
C SER A 34 -1.73 4.82 7.90
N GLY A 35 -2.25 3.74 7.29
CA GLY A 35 -3.36 3.80 6.33
C GLY A 35 -2.95 4.14 4.91
N PHE A 36 -1.69 3.87 4.54
CA PHE A 36 -1.27 3.90 3.14
C PHE A 36 -1.80 2.70 2.37
N ASP A 37 -1.92 2.85 1.07
CA ASP A 37 -2.48 1.83 0.19
C ASP A 37 -1.46 0.79 -0.26
N ALA A 38 -0.19 1.21 -0.37
CA ALA A 38 0.95 0.36 -0.70
C ALA A 38 2.24 0.91 -0.08
N VAL A 39 3.27 0.05 -0.05
CA VAL A 39 4.63 0.37 0.40
C VAL A 39 5.56 0.38 -0.81
N TRP A 40 6.48 1.35 -0.89
CA TRP A 40 7.56 1.44 -1.88
C TRP A 40 8.91 1.11 -1.24
#